data_AF-A0A242DG49-F1
#
_entry.id   AF-A0A242DG49-F1
#
_cell.length_a   1.000
_cell.length_b   1.000
_cell.length_c   1.000
_cell.angle_alpha   90.00
_cell.angle_beta   90.00
_cell.angle_gamma   90.00
#
_symmetry.space_group_name_H-M   'P 1'
#
loop_
_entity.id
_entity.type
_entity.pdbx_description
1 polymer ?
#
loop_
_entity_poly.entity_id
_entity_poly.type
_entity_poly.pdbx_seq_one_letter_code
_entity_poly.pdbx_strand_id
1 'polypeptide(L)'
;MGMQISFFVKDQPEGCYFEKVQASFYEEEENIETLYPKDRFDAILDEALLRILRKVFDTLEKIGEVEEYLQFLDFNIENPYNSTFVSKHFLLYKNADVESLMNHVLMEVAEPLAEGYFESMIDYLETNIDDKVFVDFRLNGEELLLEVQSQGKKVSLTEPLKQLVIDYDESFERVATEFLESLI
;
A
#
# COMPACT_ATOMS: atom_id res chain seq x y z
N MET A 1 7.53 -5.73 8.19
CA MET A 1 6.23 -6.39 8.45
C MET A 1 5.20 -5.30 8.31
N GLY A 2 4.24 -5.44 7.39
CA GLY A 2 3.20 -4.43 7.16
C GLY A 2 2.20 -4.32 8.30
N MET A 3 1.36 -3.30 8.27
CA MET A 3 0.28 -3.11 9.24
C MET A 3 -0.72 -4.27 9.15
N GLN A 4 -1.30 -4.69 10.28
CA GLN A 4 -2.29 -5.76 10.33
C GLN A 4 -3.61 -5.22 10.87
N ILE A 5 -4.73 -5.57 10.24
CA ILE A 5 -6.08 -5.27 10.72
C ILE A 5 -6.81 -6.58 10.96
N SER A 6 -7.04 -6.88 12.24
CA SER A 6 -7.72 -8.08 12.70
C SER A 6 -9.22 -7.86 12.87
N PHE A 7 -10.03 -8.69 12.20
CA PHE A 7 -11.49 -8.73 12.35
C PHE A 7 -11.92 -9.92 13.22
N PHE A 8 -12.40 -9.64 14.44
CA PHE A 8 -12.86 -10.66 15.39
C PHE A 8 -14.35 -10.95 15.18
N VAL A 9 -14.64 -11.78 14.18
CA VAL A 9 -16.02 -12.12 13.79
C VAL A 9 -16.31 -13.61 14.00
N LYS A 10 -17.44 -13.93 14.63
CA LYS A 10 -17.93 -15.30 14.80
C LYS A 10 -19.16 -15.52 13.94
N ASP A 11 -19.09 -16.49 13.04
CA ASP A 11 -20.23 -16.88 12.21
C ASP A 11 -21.31 -17.56 13.05
N GLN A 12 -22.57 -17.13 12.90
CA GLN A 12 -23.71 -17.71 13.61
C GLN A 12 -24.82 -18.14 12.63
N PRO A 13 -25.76 -18.99 13.06
CA PRO A 13 -26.89 -19.39 12.22
C PRO A 13 -27.71 -18.19 11.73
N GLU A 14 -28.03 -17.28 12.64
CA GLU A 14 -28.92 -16.12 12.41
C GLU A 14 -28.18 -14.86 11.92
N GLY A 15 -26.85 -14.86 11.90
CA GLY A 15 -26.06 -13.66 11.64
C GLY A 15 -24.55 -13.86 11.76
N CYS A 16 -23.83 -12.77 11.95
CA CYS A 16 -22.42 -12.75 12.32
C CYS A 16 -22.27 -11.89 13.57
N TYR A 17 -21.63 -12.44 14.60
CA TYR A 17 -21.33 -11.69 15.82
C TYR A 17 -19.97 -11.02 15.66
N PHE A 18 -19.97 -9.69 15.70
CA PHE A 18 -18.77 -8.88 15.54
C PHE A 18 -18.31 -8.38 16.91
N GLU A 19 -17.18 -8.89 17.37
CA GLU A 19 -16.64 -8.59 18.69
C GLU A 19 -15.90 -7.25 18.66
N LYS A 20 -14.89 -7.15 17.79
CA LYS A 20 -14.06 -5.95 17.64
C LYS A 20 -13.26 -5.96 16.33
N VAL A 21 -12.75 -4.80 15.94
CA VAL A 21 -11.69 -4.65 14.94
C VAL A 21 -10.48 -4.01 15.61
N GLN A 22 -9.27 -4.47 15.24
CA GLN A 22 -8.03 -4.00 15.84
C GLN A 22 -6.97 -3.80 14.76
N ALA A 23 -6.25 -2.68 14.82
CA ALA A 23 -5.04 -2.47 14.05
C ALA A 23 -3.80 -2.76 14.91
N SER A 24 -2.74 -3.31 14.31
CA SER A 24 -1.46 -3.51 14.97
C SER A 24 -0.74 -2.18 15.27
N PHE A 25 -1.05 -1.15 14.48
CA PHE A 25 -0.51 0.20 14.66
C PHE A 25 -1.12 0.89 15.87
N TYR A 26 -0.23 1.42 16.71
CA TYR A 26 -0.58 2.20 17.91
C TYR A 26 -1.60 1.53 18.85
N GLU A 27 -1.75 0.20 18.74
CA GLU A 27 -2.76 -0.58 19.46
C GLU A 27 -4.20 -0.03 19.30
N GLU A 28 -4.50 0.60 18.14
CA GLU A 28 -5.83 1.13 17.86
C GLU A 28 -6.85 0.00 17.78
N GLU A 29 -7.95 0.13 18.51
CA GLU A 29 -9.05 -0.85 18.47
C GLU A 29 -10.43 -0.20 18.56
N GLU A 30 -11.42 -0.96 18.11
CA GLU A 30 -12.82 -0.60 18.23
C GLU A 30 -13.64 -1.81 18.66
N ASN A 31 -14.21 -1.70 19.87
CA ASN A 31 -15.09 -2.70 20.44
C ASN A 31 -16.53 -2.50 19.92
N ILE A 32 -17.12 -3.55 19.35
CA ILE A 32 -18.42 -3.52 18.65
C ILE A 32 -19.45 -4.40 19.37
N GLU A 33 -19.06 -5.60 19.79
CA GLU A 33 -19.85 -6.56 20.59
C GLU A 33 -21.32 -6.70 20.17
N THR A 34 -21.58 -6.81 18.86
CA THR A 34 -22.94 -6.77 18.30
C THR A 34 -23.18 -7.89 17.30
N LEU A 35 -24.40 -8.46 17.33
CA LEU A 35 -24.87 -9.42 16.33
C LEU A 35 -25.52 -8.69 15.15
N TYR A 36 -25.03 -8.95 13.94
CA TYR A 36 -25.56 -8.39 12.71
C TYR A 36 -26.20 -9.45 11.80
N PRO A 37 -27.33 -9.13 11.15
CA PRO A 37 -27.87 -9.92 10.06
C PRO A 37 -26.90 -10.01 8.88
N LYS A 38 -26.83 -11.17 8.21
CA LYS A 38 -25.88 -11.43 7.11
C LYS A 38 -26.05 -10.49 5.92
N ASP A 39 -27.29 -10.08 5.62
CA ASP A 39 -27.63 -9.21 4.48
C ASP A 39 -27.12 -7.78 4.62
N ARG A 40 -26.69 -7.37 5.82
CA ARG A 40 -26.16 -6.03 6.09
C ARG A 40 -24.70 -6.05 6.52
N PHE A 41 -24.14 -7.24 6.73
CA PHE A 41 -22.88 -7.38 7.43
C PHE A 41 -21.68 -6.94 6.59
N ASP A 42 -21.76 -7.04 5.25
CA ASP A 42 -20.74 -6.50 4.34
C ASP A 42 -20.50 -5.00 4.59
N ALA A 43 -21.58 -4.21 4.63
CA ALA A 43 -21.48 -2.76 4.89
C ALA A 43 -20.93 -2.43 6.29
N ILE A 44 -21.21 -3.29 7.28
CA ILE A 44 -20.69 -3.13 8.64
C ILE A 44 -19.18 -3.41 8.69
N LEU A 45 -18.69 -4.41 7.94
CA LEU A 45 -17.26 -4.69 7.81
C LEU A 45 -16.54 -3.53 7.12
N ASP A 46 -17.10 -3.01 6.03
CA ASP A 46 -16.56 -1.86 5.30
C ASP A 46 -16.46 -0.61 6.19
N GLU A 47 -17.54 -0.30 6.91
CA GLU A 47 -17.57 0.85 7.81
C GLU A 47 -16.55 0.69 8.94
N ALA A 48 -16.48 -0.49 9.56
CA ALA A 48 -15.51 -0.76 10.61
C ALA A 48 -14.06 -0.66 10.11
N LEU A 49 -13.77 -1.17 8.91
CA LEU A 49 -12.46 -1.04 8.27
C LEU A 49 -12.10 0.44 8.04
N LEU A 50 -13.02 1.21 7.46
CA LEU A 50 -12.79 2.63 7.21
C LEU A 50 -12.58 3.42 8.51
N ARG A 51 -13.35 3.12 9.56
CA ARG A 51 -13.21 3.78 10.87
C ARG A 51 -11.86 3.48 11.51
N ILE A 52 -11.41 2.23 11.50
CA ILE A 52 -10.11 1.88 12.10
C ILE A 52 -8.95 2.48 11.29
N LEU A 53 -9.02 2.43 9.95
CA LEU A 53 -8.02 3.04 9.08
C LEU A 53 -7.91 4.55 9.31
N ARG A 54 -9.04 5.25 9.46
CA ARG A 54 -9.05 6.69 9.77
C ARG A 54 -8.43 7.00 11.13
N LYS A 55 -8.72 6.21 12.17
CA LYS A 55 -8.10 6.37 13.49
C LYS A 55 -6.58 6.21 13.42
N VAL A 56 -6.12 5.16 12.73
CA VAL A 56 -4.68 4.94 12.55
C VAL A 56 -4.06 6.09 11.76
N PHE A 57 -4.69 6.53 10.67
CA PHE A 57 -4.22 7.65 9.87
C PHE A 57 -4.15 8.96 10.68
N ASP A 58 -5.18 9.30 11.44
CA ASP A 58 -5.18 10.48 12.33
C ASP A 58 -4.03 10.43 13.36
N THR A 59 -3.55 9.25 13.72
CA THR A 59 -2.40 9.05 14.61
C THR A 59 -1.09 9.16 13.84
N LEU A 60 -0.99 8.56 12.64
CA LEU A 60 0.14 8.71 11.73
C LEU A 60 0.43 10.18 11.39
N GLU A 61 -0.61 10.97 11.09
CA GLU A 61 -0.45 12.40 10.78
C GLU A 61 0.20 13.20 11.93
N LYS A 62 0.06 12.75 13.18
CA LYS A 62 0.55 13.49 14.35
C LYS A 62 2.00 13.18 14.70
N ILE A 63 2.41 11.92 14.54
CA ILE A 63 3.67 11.41 15.10
C ILE A 63 4.42 10.46 14.15
N GLY A 64 3.87 10.19 12.97
CA GLY A 64 4.33 9.13 12.11
C GLY A 64 5.55 9.47 11.26
N GLU A 65 6.37 8.47 10.98
CA GLU A 65 7.50 8.54 10.05
C GLU A 65 7.14 7.94 8.68
N VAL A 66 7.90 8.28 7.62
CA VAL A 66 7.65 7.83 6.24
C VAL A 66 7.51 6.30 6.14
N GLU A 67 8.34 5.55 6.87
CA GLU A 67 8.28 4.08 6.89
C GLU A 67 6.93 3.55 7.41
N GLU A 68 6.31 4.25 8.37
CA GLU A 68 5.02 3.85 8.94
C GLU A 68 3.88 4.10 7.95
N TYR A 69 3.94 5.17 7.15
CA TYR A 69 3.00 5.40 6.05
C TYR A 69 3.09 4.30 4.99
N LEU A 70 4.29 3.84 4.63
CA LEU A 70 4.44 2.73 3.68
C LEU A 70 3.85 1.43 4.24
N GLN A 71 4.10 1.13 5.52
CA GLN A 71 3.49 -0.03 6.19
C GLN A 71 1.96 0.07 6.31
N PHE A 72 1.43 1.29 6.45
CA PHE A 72 -0.02 1.54 6.43
C PHE A 72 -0.62 1.30 5.04
N LEU A 73 0.06 1.71 3.98
CA LEU A 73 -0.37 1.48 2.59
C LEU A 73 -0.34 -0.01 2.21
N ASP A 74 0.55 -0.79 2.82
CA ASP A 74 0.66 -2.26 2.69
C ASP A 74 -0.02 -3.01 3.86
N PHE A 75 -1.21 -2.54 4.29
CA PHE A 75 -1.91 -3.23 5.37
C PHE A 75 -2.49 -4.58 4.91
N ASN A 76 -2.52 -5.53 5.84
CA ASN A 76 -3.06 -6.86 5.63
C ASN A 76 -4.27 -7.12 6.52
N ILE A 77 -5.28 -7.82 5.98
CA ILE A 77 -6.44 -8.25 6.75
C ILE A 77 -6.16 -9.59 7.42
N GLU A 78 -6.39 -9.64 8.73
CA GLU A 78 -6.36 -10.86 9.51
C GLU A 78 -7.78 -11.28 9.93
N ASN A 79 -8.02 -12.58 9.92
CA ASN A 79 -9.29 -13.19 10.32
C ASN A 79 -9.05 -14.22 11.45
N PRO A 80 -8.78 -13.78 12.70
CA PRO A 80 -8.34 -14.67 13.78
C PRO A 80 -9.32 -15.80 14.12
N TYR A 81 -10.61 -15.55 13.96
CA TYR A 81 -11.67 -16.53 14.23
C TYR A 81 -12.01 -17.41 13.03
N ASN A 82 -11.30 -17.27 11.91
CA ASN A 82 -11.55 -18.00 10.67
C ASN A 82 -13.02 -17.91 10.21
N SER A 83 -13.63 -16.72 10.35
CA SER A 83 -14.99 -16.48 9.85
C SER A 83 -15.02 -16.68 8.34
N THR A 84 -15.90 -17.55 7.88
CA THR A 84 -16.15 -17.76 6.45
C THR A 84 -16.68 -16.49 5.79
N PHE A 85 -17.42 -15.67 6.54
CA PHE A 85 -17.93 -14.39 6.04
C PHE A 85 -16.79 -13.42 5.76
N VAL A 86 -15.92 -13.16 6.75
CA VAL A 86 -14.78 -12.24 6.62
C VAL A 86 -13.87 -12.66 5.46
N SER A 87 -13.52 -13.94 5.37
CA SER A 87 -12.68 -14.43 4.27
C SER A 87 -13.31 -14.25 2.89
N LYS A 88 -14.64 -14.42 2.75
CA LYS A 88 -15.33 -14.21 1.47
C LYS A 88 -15.40 -12.74 1.11
N HIS A 89 -15.71 -11.89 2.09
CA HIS A 89 -15.81 -10.45 1.91
C HIS A 89 -14.48 -9.87 1.40
N PHE A 90 -13.37 -10.24 2.04
CA PHE A 90 -12.06 -9.70 1.71
C PHE A 90 -11.35 -10.35 0.52
N LEU A 91 -11.88 -11.44 -0.04
CA LEU A 91 -11.25 -12.13 -1.19
C LEU A 91 -11.26 -11.29 -2.48
N LEU A 92 -12.32 -10.51 -2.70
CA LEU A 92 -12.50 -9.67 -3.90
C LEU A 92 -12.79 -8.21 -3.52
N TYR A 93 -12.30 -7.80 -2.35
CA TYR A 93 -12.66 -6.53 -1.74
C TYR A 93 -12.25 -5.34 -2.59
N LYS A 94 -13.22 -4.46 -2.83
CA LYS A 94 -13.05 -3.14 -3.42
C LYS A 94 -13.99 -2.19 -2.74
N ASN A 95 -13.45 -1.16 -2.12
CA ASN A 95 -14.24 -0.12 -1.47
C ASN A 95 -13.63 1.24 -1.83
N ALA A 96 -14.44 2.09 -2.47
CA ALA A 96 -13.99 3.36 -3.00
C ALA A 96 -13.51 4.34 -1.91
N ASP A 97 -14.09 4.28 -0.71
CA ASP A 97 -13.69 5.15 0.39
C ASP A 97 -12.34 4.74 0.97
N VAL A 98 -12.08 3.43 1.08
CA VAL A 98 -10.76 2.91 1.46
C VAL A 98 -9.73 3.21 0.37
N GLU A 99 -10.05 2.99 -0.90
CA GLU A 99 -9.16 3.35 -2.02
C GLU A 99 -8.82 4.84 -2.01
N SER A 100 -9.81 5.71 -1.79
CA SER A 100 -9.59 7.15 -1.69
C SER A 100 -8.69 7.53 -0.52
N LEU A 101 -8.84 6.86 0.63
CA LEU A 101 -7.96 7.09 1.79
C LEU A 101 -6.53 6.64 1.47
N MET A 102 -6.36 5.44 0.90
CA MET A 102 -5.04 4.94 0.52
C MET A 102 -4.35 5.84 -0.49
N ASN A 103 -5.07 6.33 -1.51
CA ASN A 103 -4.50 7.25 -2.49
C ASN A 103 -4.10 8.58 -1.84
N HIS A 104 -4.89 9.09 -0.89
CA HIS A 104 -4.50 10.29 -0.14
C HIS A 104 -3.19 10.07 0.60
N VAL A 105 -3.05 8.95 1.33
CA VAL A 105 -1.82 8.62 2.06
C VAL A 105 -0.64 8.42 1.11
N LEU A 106 -0.85 7.76 -0.03
CA LEU A 106 0.18 7.57 -1.05
C LEU A 106 0.73 8.90 -1.55
N MET A 107 -0.12 9.91 -1.73
CA MET A 107 0.31 11.23 -2.17
C MET A 107 1.14 11.97 -1.12
N GLU A 108 0.89 11.75 0.17
CA GLU A 108 1.71 12.34 1.26
C GLU A 108 3.15 11.79 1.27
N VAL A 109 3.34 10.54 0.82
CA VAL A 109 4.66 9.89 0.75
C VAL A 109 5.20 9.69 -0.66
N ALA A 110 4.55 10.26 -1.67
CA ALA A 110 4.93 10.08 -3.07
C ALA A 110 6.35 10.58 -3.37
N GLU A 111 6.69 11.77 -2.86
CA GLU A 111 8.03 12.37 -3.02
C GLU A 111 9.13 11.56 -2.34
N PRO A 112 9.07 11.25 -1.03
CA PRO A 112 10.13 10.46 -0.40
C PRO A 112 10.22 9.04 -0.95
N LEU A 113 9.10 8.42 -1.36
CA LEU A 113 9.11 7.12 -2.03
C LEU A 113 9.82 7.19 -3.39
N ALA A 114 9.53 8.22 -4.20
CA ALA A 114 10.17 8.43 -5.49
C ALA A 114 11.66 8.75 -5.37
N GLU A 115 12.05 9.58 -4.39
CA GLU A 115 13.45 9.90 -4.11
C GLU A 115 14.24 8.64 -3.74
N GLY A 116 13.74 7.82 -2.81
CA GLY A 116 14.43 6.59 -2.42
C GLY A 116 14.55 5.57 -3.56
N TYR A 117 13.51 5.46 -4.38
CA TYR A 117 13.54 4.62 -5.58
C TYR A 117 14.55 5.14 -6.61
N PHE A 118 14.56 6.46 -6.84
CA PHE A 118 15.48 7.12 -7.77
C PHE A 118 16.94 6.98 -7.35
N GLU A 119 17.26 7.19 -6.07
CA GLU A 119 18.61 7.02 -5.53
C GLU A 119 19.10 5.58 -5.75
N SER A 120 18.27 4.60 -5.40
CA SER A 120 18.58 3.18 -5.63
C SER A 120 18.83 2.87 -7.10
N MET A 121 18.04 3.48 -8.00
CA MET A 121 18.16 3.27 -9.45
C MET A 121 19.43 3.88 -10.02
N ILE A 122 19.81 5.09 -9.58
CA ILE A 122 21.08 5.72 -9.97
C ILE A 122 22.25 4.83 -9.58
N ASP A 123 22.33 4.45 -8.31
CA ASP A 123 23.45 3.66 -7.77
C ASP A 123 23.60 2.34 -8.54
N TYR A 124 22.47 1.69 -8.85
CA TYR A 124 22.46 0.46 -9.63
C TYR A 124 22.95 0.69 -11.07
N LEU A 125 22.44 1.70 -11.76
CA LEU A 125 22.82 1.98 -13.16
C LEU A 125 24.28 2.42 -13.29
N GLU A 126 24.78 3.27 -12.38
CA GLU A 126 26.18 3.69 -12.36
C GLU A 126 27.14 2.53 -12.08
N THR A 127 26.68 1.49 -11.37
CA THR A 127 27.48 0.28 -11.12
C THR A 127 27.53 -0.66 -12.32
N ASN A 128 26.49 -0.67 -13.16
CA ASN A 128 26.31 -1.66 -14.23
C ASN A 128 26.57 -1.11 -15.65
N ILE A 129 26.64 0.21 -15.82
CA ILE A 129 26.93 0.87 -17.10
C ILE A 129 28.32 1.51 -17.01
N ASP A 130 29.23 1.12 -17.92
CA ASP A 130 30.62 1.61 -17.94
C ASP A 130 30.74 3.12 -18.29
N ASP A 131 29.70 3.69 -18.89
CA ASP A 131 29.64 5.08 -19.32
C ASP A 131 28.96 6.01 -18.32
N LYS A 132 29.12 7.31 -18.55
CA LYS A 132 28.42 8.31 -17.77
C LYS A 132 26.90 8.21 -17.96
N VAL A 133 26.22 7.84 -16.88
CA VAL A 133 24.75 7.82 -16.79
C VAL A 133 24.25 9.16 -16.26
N PHE A 134 23.15 9.64 -16.80
CA PHE A 134 22.35 10.72 -16.23
C PHE A 134 20.94 10.20 -15.99
N VAL A 135 20.43 10.39 -14.78
CA VAL A 135 19.06 10.00 -14.41
C VAL A 135 18.31 11.25 -13.97
N ASP A 136 17.09 11.42 -14.45
CA ASP A 136 16.12 12.43 -14.02
C ASP A 136 14.82 11.70 -13.60
N PHE A 137 14.10 12.25 -12.63
CA PHE A 137 12.80 11.71 -12.23
C PHE A 137 11.78 12.82 -12.03
N ARG A 138 10.50 12.50 -12.28
CA ARG A 138 9.38 13.42 -12.08
C ARG A 138 8.16 12.67 -11.61
N LEU A 139 7.45 13.26 -10.66
CA LEU A 139 6.13 12.81 -10.25
C LEU A 139 5.04 13.40 -11.14
N ASN A 140 4.13 12.55 -11.59
CA ASN A 140 2.92 12.93 -12.33
C ASN A 140 1.69 12.32 -11.66
N GLY A 141 1.28 12.91 -10.54
CA GLY A 141 0.21 12.33 -9.70
C GLY A 141 0.68 11.02 -9.07
N GLU A 142 0.00 9.93 -9.40
CA GLU A 142 0.27 8.58 -8.86
C GLU A 142 1.35 7.82 -9.67
N GLU A 143 1.99 8.47 -10.63
CA GLU A 143 3.01 7.88 -11.51
C GLU A 143 4.37 8.55 -11.32
N LEU A 144 5.41 7.72 -11.26
CA LEU A 144 6.82 8.11 -11.30
C LEU A 144 7.34 7.96 -12.72
N LEU A 145 7.76 9.06 -13.33
CA LEU A 145 8.48 9.05 -14.60
C LEU A 145 9.99 9.05 -14.32
N LEU A 146 10.69 8.05 -14.84
CA LEU A 146 12.15 7.93 -14.79
C LEU A 146 12.71 8.10 -16.17
N GLU A 147 13.76 8.90 -16.28
CA GLU A 147 14.44 9.17 -17.53
C GLU A 147 15.94 8.93 -17.37
N VAL A 148 16.47 7.98 -18.14
CA VAL A 148 17.89 7.64 -18.13
C VAL A 148 18.50 7.98 -19.47
N GLN A 149 19.63 8.68 -19.44
CA GLN A 149 20.42 9.03 -20.62
C GLN A 149 21.85 8.51 -20.46
N SER A 150 22.32 7.77 -21.47
CA SER A 150 23.71 7.34 -21.60
C SER A 150 24.11 7.29 -23.08
N GLN A 151 25.36 7.64 -23.40
CA GLN A 151 25.91 7.66 -24.77
C GLN A 151 25.03 8.35 -25.84
N GLY A 152 24.21 9.35 -25.46
CA GLY A 152 23.29 10.02 -26.39
C GLY A 152 22.00 9.25 -26.70
N LYS A 153 21.80 8.05 -26.15
CA LYS A 153 20.50 7.38 -26.06
C LYS A 153 19.78 7.88 -24.80
N LYS A 154 18.46 8.02 -24.91
CA LYS A 154 17.57 8.43 -23.82
C LYS A 154 16.38 7.47 -23.77
N VAL A 155 16.12 6.94 -22.59
CA VAL A 155 15.06 5.96 -22.31
C VAL A 155 14.20 6.55 -21.20
N SER A 156 12.88 6.43 -21.32
CA SER A 156 11.94 6.92 -20.33
C SER A 156 10.96 5.82 -19.99
N LEU A 157 10.80 5.54 -18.69
CA LEU A 157 9.88 4.54 -18.16
C LEU A 157 8.97 5.18 -17.12
N THR A 158 7.75 4.67 -17.02
CA THR A 158 6.76 5.14 -16.06
C THR A 158 6.40 3.99 -15.12
N GLU A 159 6.47 4.26 -13.81
CA GLU A 159 6.18 3.31 -12.76
C GLU A 159 5.04 3.82 -11.87
N PRO A 160 3.95 3.05 -11.67
CA PRO A 160 2.91 3.44 -10.72
C PRO A 160 3.46 3.42 -9.28
N LEU A 161 3.27 4.50 -8.51
CA LEU A 161 3.73 4.56 -7.12
C LEU A 161 3.10 3.46 -6.26
N LYS A 162 1.84 3.11 -6.51
CA LYS A 162 1.16 2.00 -5.84
C LYS A 162 1.87 0.66 -6.05
N GLN A 163 2.48 0.47 -7.21
CA GLN A 163 3.21 -0.77 -7.51
C GLN A 163 4.51 -0.84 -6.68
N LEU A 164 5.17 0.29 -6.44
CA LEU A 164 6.34 0.38 -5.55
C LEU A 164 6.03 0.03 -4.09
N VAL A 165 4.79 0.29 -3.64
CA VAL A 165 4.34 -0.09 -2.29
C VAL A 165 4.08 -1.60 -2.20
N ILE A 166 3.45 -2.18 -3.23
CA ILE A 166 3.03 -3.58 -3.24
C ILE A 166 4.23 -4.52 -3.44
N ASP A 167 5.09 -4.21 -4.40
CA ASP A 167 6.22 -5.07 -4.75
C ASP A 167 7.39 -4.22 -5.24
N TYR A 168 8.10 -3.60 -4.29
CA TYR A 168 9.24 -2.73 -4.56
C TYR A 168 10.33 -3.45 -5.35
N ASP A 169 10.72 -4.65 -4.90
CA ASP A 169 11.85 -5.40 -5.44
C ASP A 169 11.57 -5.89 -6.87
N GLU A 170 10.40 -6.48 -7.14
CA GLU A 170 10.03 -6.91 -8.49
C GLU A 170 9.96 -5.71 -9.46
N SER A 171 9.41 -4.59 -9.00
CA SER A 171 9.32 -3.35 -9.78
C SER A 171 10.69 -2.79 -10.10
N PHE A 172 11.59 -2.77 -9.11
CA PHE A 172 12.96 -2.34 -9.28
C PHE A 172 13.71 -3.20 -10.28
N GLU A 173 13.69 -4.53 -10.12
CA GLU A 173 14.38 -5.47 -11.01
C GLU A 173 13.90 -5.33 -12.45
N ARG A 174 12.58 -5.21 -12.66
CA ARG A 174 12.01 -5.05 -14.00
C ARG A 174 12.45 -3.74 -14.66
N VAL A 175 12.28 -2.61 -13.99
CA VAL A 175 12.62 -1.28 -14.54
C VAL A 175 14.11 -1.16 -14.79
N ALA A 176 14.94 -1.65 -13.86
CA ALA A 176 16.39 -1.64 -13.99
C ALA A 176 16.85 -2.48 -15.19
N THR A 177 16.28 -3.68 -15.36
CA THR A 177 16.58 -4.56 -16.50
C THR A 177 16.22 -3.87 -17.82
N GLU A 178 15.05 -3.23 -17.89
CA GLU A 178 14.59 -2.54 -19.10
C GLU A 178 15.50 -1.36 -19.47
N PHE A 179 16.01 -0.61 -18.48
CA PHE A 179 17.01 0.43 -18.73
C PHE A 179 18.33 -0.14 -19.24
N LEU A 180 18.85 -1.21 -18.63
CA LEU A 180 20.10 -1.85 -19.07
C LEU A 180 19.98 -2.36 -20.50
N GLU A 181 18.92 -3.10 -20.82
CA GLU A 181 18.69 -3.63 -22.17
C GLU A 181 18.53 -2.54 -23.23
N SER A 182 17.95 -1.40 -22.86
CA SER A 182 17.70 -0.28 -23.78
C SER A 182 18.94 0.59 -24.04
N LEU A 183 19.90 0.59 -23.12
CA LEU A 183 21.09 1.44 -23.19
C LEU A 183 22.32 0.75 -23.78
N ILE A 184 22.40 -0.59 -23.66
CA ILE A 184 23.38 -1.43 -24.38
C ILE A 184 23.15 -1.36 -25.90
#